data_AF-A0A176VL72-F1
#
_entry.id   AF-A0A176VL72-F1
#
_cell.length_a   1.000
_cell.length_b   1.000
_cell.length_c   1.000
_cell.angle_alpha   90.00
_cell.angle_beta   90.00
_cell.angle_gamma   90.00
#
_symmetry.space_group_name_H-M   'P 1'
#
loop_
_entity.id
_entity.type
_entity.pdbx_description
1 polymer ?
#
loop_
_entity_poly.entity_id
_entity_poly.type
_entity_poly.pdbx_seq_one_letter_code
_entity_poly.pdbx_strand_id
1 'polypeptide(L)'
;MGGGEETGYQPWWAIDKAAWRERFSVFYRLASISENRTQPLKPWTEQDVEDFIKSDPVHGPRLKLVRQGAQVAAAGAVVGGLTSAGVAMRYSKNSLGAFLAFAGGAAVSWAIAEEGANLALGLYKFDCLESNLKFLDWWQAKTE
;
A
#
# COMPACT_ATOMS: atom_id res chain seq x y z
N MET A 1 -31.74 24.01 -27.05
CA MET A 1 -31.01 23.35 -28.15
C MET A 1 -29.89 22.56 -27.50
N GLY A 2 -30.10 21.33 -27.08
CA GLY A 2 -30.49 20.21 -27.93
C GLY A 2 -29.20 19.52 -28.36
N GLY A 3 -28.66 18.67 -27.50
CA GLY A 3 -27.51 17.81 -27.78
C GLY A 3 -27.70 16.54 -26.98
N GLY A 4 -28.38 15.57 -27.59
CA GLY A 4 -28.77 14.32 -26.95
C GLY A 4 -27.57 13.53 -26.46
N GLU A 5 -27.76 12.82 -25.36
CA GLU A 5 -26.90 11.72 -24.96
C GLU A 5 -26.96 10.65 -26.06
N GLU A 6 -26.00 10.69 -26.97
CA GLU A 6 -25.72 9.55 -27.84
C GLU A 6 -25.19 8.42 -26.96
N THR A 7 -26.08 7.51 -26.55
CA THR A 7 -25.71 6.18 -26.05
C THR A 7 -25.15 5.37 -27.23
N GLY A 8 -24.00 5.80 -27.76
CA GLY A 8 -23.25 5.12 -28.80
C GLY A 8 -22.58 3.89 -28.20
N TYR A 9 -22.80 2.73 -28.81
CA TYR A 9 -22.09 1.49 -28.49
C TYR A 9 -20.58 1.75 -28.43
N GLN A 10 -20.00 1.63 -27.23
CA GLN A 10 -18.56 1.65 -27.05
C GLN A 10 -18.02 0.24 -27.30
N PRO A 11 -17.04 0.05 -28.20
CA PRO A 11 -16.38 -1.23 -28.37
C PRO A 11 -15.83 -1.77 -27.05
N TRP A 12 -15.76 -3.09 -26.86
CA TRP A 12 -15.24 -3.71 -25.62
C TRP A 12 -13.79 -3.33 -25.27
N TRP A 13 -13.03 -2.81 -26.24
CA TRP A 13 -11.66 -2.31 -26.09
C TRP A 13 -11.57 -0.79 -25.86
N ALA A 14 -12.70 -0.07 -25.93
CA ALA A 14 -12.72 1.36 -25.73
C ALA A 14 -12.37 1.68 -24.27
N ILE A 15 -11.34 2.51 -24.10
CA ILE A 15 -10.86 2.90 -22.77
C ILE A 15 -11.84 3.95 -22.22
N ASP A 16 -12.61 3.54 -21.20
CA ASP A 16 -13.39 4.47 -20.40
C ASP A 16 -12.46 5.28 -19.50
N LYS A 17 -12.02 6.44 -20.01
CA LYS A 17 -11.10 7.33 -19.28
C LYS A 17 -11.65 7.76 -17.92
N ALA A 18 -12.97 7.87 -17.74
CA ALA A 18 -13.58 8.23 -16.47
C ALA A 18 -13.46 7.07 -15.48
N ALA A 19 -13.82 5.86 -15.89
CA ALA A 19 -13.65 4.66 -15.05
C ALA A 19 -12.18 4.37 -14.71
N TRP A 20 -11.26 4.59 -15.66
CA TRP A 20 -9.83 4.49 -15.40
C TRP A 20 -9.36 5.56 -14.40
N ARG A 21 -9.80 6.81 -14.56
CA ARG A 21 -9.47 7.89 -13.62
C ARG A 21 -9.98 7.59 -12.20
N GLU A 22 -11.18 7.03 -12.08
CA GLU A 22 -11.75 6.63 -10.79
C GLU A 22 -10.94 5.51 -10.14
N ARG A 23 -10.58 4.47 -10.90
CA ARG A 23 -9.72 3.37 -10.42
C ARG A 23 -8.35 3.84 -9.93
N PHE A 24 -7.78 4.85 -10.60
CA PHE A 24 -6.48 5.42 -10.24
C PHE A 24 -6.57 6.64 -9.33
N SER A 25 -7.77 7.06 -8.89
CA SER A 25 -8.01 8.24 -8.04
C SER A 25 -7.15 8.25 -6.78
N VAL A 26 -6.94 7.07 -6.20
CA VAL A 26 -6.07 6.81 -5.06
C VAL A 26 -4.63 7.28 -5.32
N PHE A 27 -4.07 6.87 -6.46
CA PHE A 27 -2.70 7.22 -6.82
C PHE A 27 -2.60 8.71 -7.11
N TYR A 28 -3.61 9.30 -7.75
CA TYR A 28 -3.68 10.75 -7.95
C TYR A 28 -3.74 11.50 -6.61
N ARG A 29 -4.49 10.99 -5.64
CA ARG A 29 -4.56 11.58 -4.30
C ARG A 29 -3.24 11.46 -3.56
N LEU A 30 -2.57 10.31 -3.61
CA LEU A 30 -1.23 10.14 -3.05
C LEU A 30 -0.18 11.02 -3.75
N ALA A 31 -0.22 11.14 -5.08
CA ALA A 31 0.67 12.02 -5.83
C ALA A 31 0.44 13.50 -5.50
N SER A 32 -0.82 13.91 -5.29
CA SER A 32 -1.15 15.29 -4.95
C SER A 32 -0.52 15.76 -3.63
N ILE A 33 -0.21 14.84 -2.71
CA ILE A 33 0.49 15.13 -1.46
C ILE A 33 1.91 15.68 -1.72
N SER A 34 2.54 15.33 -2.84
CA SER A 34 3.92 15.75 -3.18
C SER A 34 4.02 16.82 -4.28
N GLU A 35 3.02 16.95 -5.16
CA GLU A 35 3.10 17.77 -6.38
C GLU A 35 3.36 19.27 -6.14
N ASN A 36 2.89 19.85 -5.02
CA ASN A 36 2.95 21.29 -4.78
C ASN A 36 3.96 21.71 -3.69
N ARG A 37 5.00 20.91 -3.43
CA ARG A 37 5.92 21.16 -2.32
C ARG A 37 7.34 21.50 -2.77
N THR A 38 7.85 22.63 -2.29
CA THR A 38 9.24 23.07 -2.46
C THR A 38 10.23 22.30 -1.58
N GLN A 39 9.74 21.72 -0.48
CA GLN A 39 10.54 20.96 0.50
C GLN A 39 9.93 19.58 0.73
N PRO A 40 10.75 18.53 0.91
CA PRO A 40 10.24 17.18 1.16
C PRO A 40 9.41 17.18 2.44
N LEU A 41 8.34 16.39 2.43
CA LEU A 41 7.59 16.07 3.64
C LEU A 41 8.55 15.47 4.68
N LYS A 42 8.52 16.00 5.90
CA LYS A 42 9.26 15.40 7.03
C LYS A 42 8.82 13.93 7.14
N PRO A 43 9.65 12.94 7.47
CA PRO A 43 9.12 11.61 7.77
C PRO A 43 8.22 11.69 9.02
N TRP A 44 7.06 11.02 9.00
CA TRP A 44 6.29 10.81 10.23
C TRP A 44 7.03 9.86 11.17
N THR A 45 6.78 10.02 12.46
CA THR A 45 7.32 9.16 13.52
C THR A 45 6.26 8.17 14.02
N GLU A 46 6.67 7.12 14.73
CA GLU A 46 5.72 6.22 15.41
C GLU A 46 4.86 6.98 16.43
N GLN A 47 5.38 8.06 17.02
CA GLN A 47 4.59 8.91 17.92
C GLN A 47 3.45 9.62 17.18
N ASP A 48 3.66 10.07 15.94
CA ASP A 48 2.60 10.67 15.13
C ASP A 48 1.47 9.68 14.84
N VAL A 49 1.82 8.40 14.68
CA VAL A 49 0.84 7.32 14.50
C VAL A 49 0.02 7.12 15.77
N GLU A 50 0.67 7.06 16.92
CA GLU A 50 -0.04 6.93 18.20
C GLU A 50 -0.93 8.14 18.50
N ASP A 51 -0.46 9.34 18.19
CA ASP A 51 -1.23 10.57 18.33
C ASP A 51 -2.48 10.53 17.44
N PHE A 52 -2.36 10.05 16.19
CA PHE A 52 -3.51 9.86 15.30
C PHE A 52 -4.49 8.80 15.82
N ILE A 53 -3.96 7.66 16.31
CA ILE A 53 -4.79 6.59 16.88
C ILE A 53 -5.59 7.10 18.08
N LYS A 54 -5.01 8.02 18.87
CA LYS A 54 -5.68 8.66 20.00
C LYS A 54 -6.67 9.75 19.56
N SER A 55 -6.40 10.46 18.46
CA SER A 55 -7.23 11.56 17.99
C SER A 55 -8.46 11.10 17.21
N ASP A 56 -8.35 10.05 16.39
CA ASP A 56 -9.42 9.55 15.54
C ASP A 56 -9.96 8.19 16.03
N PRO A 57 -11.15 8.13 16.65
CA PRO A 57 -11.72 6.89 17.16
C PRO A 57 -12.21 5.94 16.06
N VAL A 58 -12.42 6.41 14.82
CA VAL A 58 -12.95 5.61 13.71
C VAL A 58 -11.82 5.01 12.88
N HIS A 59 -10.89 5.85 12.43
CA HIS A 59 -9.78 5.43 11.57
C HIS A 59 -8.54 4.99 12.35
N GLY A 60 -8.38 5.43 13.61
CA GLY A 60 -7.24 5.06 14.46
C GLY A 60 -7.11 3.55 14.67
N PRO A 61 -8.14 2.86 15.20
CA PRO A 61 -8.08 1.40 15.40
C PRO A 61 -7.83 0.63 14.10
N ARG A 62 -8.40 1.10 12.99
CA ARG A 62 -8.20 0.53 11.65
C ARG A 62 -6.75 0.69 11.19
N LEU A 63 -6.19 1.89 11.31
CA LEU A 63 -4.79 2.17 10.98
C LEU A 63 -3.83 1.29 11.80
N LYS A 64 -4.13 1.06 13.08
CA LYS A 64 -3.34 0.16 13.92
C LYS A 64 -3.29 -1.26 13.35
N LEU A 65 -4.44 -1.81 12.96
CA LEU A 65 -4.50 -3.14 12.34
C LEU A 65 -3.77 -3.19 11.01
N VAL A 66 -3.92 -2.15 10.17
CA VAL A 66 -3.20 -2.06 8.89
C VAL A 66 -1.69 -2.06 9.11
N ARG A 67 -1.19 -1.29 10.09
CA ARG A 67 0.25 -1.26 10.42
C ARG A 67 0.74 -2.59 10.98
N GLN A 68 -0.05 -3.27 11.80
CA GLN A 68 0.26 -4.63 12.24
C GLN A 68 0.36 -5.60 11.05
N GLY A 69 -0.58 -5.52 10.10
CA GLY A 69 -0.53 -6.32 8.88
C GLY A 69 0.72 -6.05 8.04
N ALA A 70 1.08 -4.77 7.87
CA ALA A 70 2.30 -4.38 7.17
C ALA A 70 3.58 -4.90 7.87
N GLN A 71 3.62 -4.90 9.21
CA GLN A 71 4.74 -5.46 9.97
C GLN A 71 4.85 -6.99 9.79
N VAL A 72 3.71 -7.70 9.78
CA VAL A 72 3.67 -9.15 9.51
C VAL A 72 4.15 -9.45 8.10
N ALA A 73 3.68 -8.70 7.10
CA ALA A 73 4.11 -8.84 5.71
C ALA A 73 5.61 -8.58 5.55
N ALA A 74 6.14 -7.53 6.21
CA ALA A 74 7.57 -7.21 6.20
C ALA A 74 8.42 -8.33 6.84
N ALA A 75 7.98 -8.85 7.98
CA ALA A 75 8.65 -9.98 8.62
C ALA A 75 8.63 -11.22 7.71
N GLY A 76 7.49 -11.51 7.07
CA GLY A 76 7.34 -12.59 6.10
C GLY A 76 8.32 -12.44 4.94
N ALA A 77 8.45 -11.24 4.37
CA ALA A 77 9.37 -10.96 3.28
C ALA A 77 10.84 -11.18 3.67
N VAL A 78 11.25 -10.70 4.85
CA VAL A 78 12.61 -10.91 5.35
C VAL A 78 12.90 -12.40 5.54
N VAL A 79 11.98 -13.14 6.17
CA VAL A 79 12.13 -14.59 6.39
C VAL A 79 12.21 -15.33 5.05
N GLY A 80 11.29 -15.05 4.13
CA GLY A 80 11.25 -15.67 2.80
C GLY A 80 12.48 -15.37 1.94
N GLY A 81 12.94 -14.12 1.98
CA GLY A 81 14.14 -13.68 1.29
C GLY A 81 15.38 -14.38 1.82
N LEU A 82 15.61 -14.34 3.13
CA LEU A 82 16.80 -14.95 3.73
C LEU A 82 16.84 -16.47 3.56
N THR A 83 15.69 -17.14 3.70
CA THR A 83 15.61 -18.59 3.50
C THR A 83 15.89 -18.98 2.06
N SER A 84 15.27 -18.31 1.09
CA SER A 84 15.50 -18.54 -0.34
C SER A 84 16.95 -18.24 -0.74
N ALA A 85 17.51 -17.13 -0.27
CA ALA A 85 18.90 -16.77 -0.51
C ALA A 85 19.87 -17.78 0.09
N GLY A 86 19.63 -18.23 1.31
CA GLY A 86 20.47 -19.22 2.01
C GLY A 86 20.51 -20.56 1.28
N VAL A 87 19.36 -21.04 0.82
CA VAL A 87 19.27 -22.26 0.00
C VAL A 87 20.00 -22.05 -1.33
N ALA A 88 19.70 -20.98 -2.05
CA ALA A 88 20.34 -20.70 -3.33
C ALA A 88 21.87 -20.56 -3.20
N MET A 89 22.37 -19.87 -2.17
CA MET A 89 23.80 -19.73 -1.93
C MET A 89 24.47 -21.07 -1.58
N ARG A 90 23.81 -21.89 -0.76
CA ARG A 90 24.32 -23.21 -0.36
C ARG A 90 24.51 -24.15 -1.56
N TYR A 91 23.56 -24.16 -2.50
CA TYR A 91 23.58 -25.11 -3.61
C TYR A 91 24.22 -24.54 -4.88
N SER A 92 23.90 -23.31 -5.27
CA SER A 92 24.43 -22.71 -6.51
C SER A 92 25.83 -22.11 -6.36
N LYS A 93 26.26 -21.78 -5.12
CA LYS A 93 27.49 -21.04 -4.81
C LYS A 93 27.65 -19.75 -5.64
N ASN A 94 26.54 -19.18 -6.11
CA ASN A 94 26.50 -18.00 -6.96
C ASN A 94 25.82 -16.85 -6.22
N SER A 95 26.55 -15.74 -6.02
CA SER A 95 26.05 -14.55 -5.32
C SER A 95 24.90 -13.85 -6.05
N LEU A 96 24.95 -13.77 -7.38
CA LEU A 96 23.86 -13.19 -8.17
C LEU A 96 22.61 -14.05 -8.10
N GLY A 97 22.76 -15.38 -8.18
CA GLY A 97 21.67 -16.33 -8.01
C GLY A 97 21.04 -16.25 -6.61
N ALA A 98 21.87 -16.12 -5.57
CA ALA A 98 21.39 -15.93 -4.20
C ALA A 98 20.66 -14.60 -4.00
N PHE A 99 21.12 -13.52 -4.64
CA PHE A 99 20.44 -12.23 -4.61
C PHE A 99 19.08 -12.28 -5.32
N LEU A 100 19.01 -12.89 -6.51
CA LEU A 100 17.73 -13.07 -7.21
C LEU A 100 16.77 -13.96 -6.41
N ALA A 101 17.29 -15.02 -5.77
CA ALA A 101 16.51 -15.86 -4.88
C ALA A 101 16.02 -15.10 -3.63
N PHE A 102 16.83 -14.19 -3.08
CA PHE A 102 16.41 -13.29 -2.01
C PHE A 102 15.21 -12.46 -2.46
N ALA A 103 15.33 -11.76 -3.59
CA ALA A 103 14.30 -10.87 -4.09
C ALA A 103 12.99 -11.62 -4.38
N GLY A 104 13.09 -12.77 -5.08
CA GLY A 104 11.93 -13.62 -5.36
C GLY A 104 11.28 -14.19 -4.10
N GLY A 105 12.09 -14.71 -3.18
CA GLY A 105 11.63 -15.24 -1.90
C GLY A 105 10.94 -14.18 -1.05
N ALA A 106 11.50 -12.97 -0.99
CA ALA A 106 10.92 -11.86 -0.27
C ALA A 106 9.56 -11.44 -0.86
N ALA A 107 9.45 -11.31 -2.17
CA ALA A 107 8.20 -10.94 -2.83
C ALA A 107 7.09 -11.98 -2.60
N VAL A 108 7.40 -13.26 -2.75
CA VAL A 108 6.41 -14.34 -2.56
C VAL A 108 5.97 -14.45 -1.10
N SER A 109 6.91 -14.41 -0.16
CA SER A 109 6.56 -14.50 1.27
C SER A 109 5.90 -13.23 1.79
N TRP A 110 6.19 -12.05 1.23
CA TRP A 110 5.42 -10.83 1.49
C TRP A 110 3.95 -11.05 1.16
N ALA A 111 3.65 -11.51 -0.07
CA ALA A 111 2.27 -11.69 -0.53
C ALA A 111 1.50 -12.70 0.33
N ILE A 112 2.12 -13.84 0.67
CA ILE A 112 1.49 -14.85 1.53
C ILE A 112 1.24 -14.30 2.94
N ALA A 113 2.20 -13.57 3.50
CA ALA A 113 2.06 -12.99 4.83
C ALA A 113 1.02 -11.86 4.87
N GLU A 114 0.91 -11.07 3.80
CA GLU A 114 -0.13 -10.05 3.62
C GLU A 114 -1.53 -10.68 3.59
N GLU A 115 -1.74 -11.75 2.82
CA GLU A 115 -3.01 -12.48 2.81
C GLU A 115 -3.34 -13.13 4.16
N GLY A 116 -2.32 -13.72 4.80
CA GLY A 116 -2.46 -14.26 6.15
C GLY A 116 -2.86 -13.19 7.17
N ALA A 117 -2.24 -12.01 7.11
CA ALA A 117 -2.58 -10.87 7.94
C ALA A 117 -3.98 -10.32 7.64
N ASN A 118 -4.37 -10.24 6.36
CA ASN A 118 -5.70 -9.82 5.95
C ASN A 118 -6.78 -10.69 6.60
N LEU A 119 -6.59 -12.02 6.56
CA LEU A 119 -7.52 -12.96 7.17
C LEU A 119 -7.48 -12.89 8.70
N ALA A 120 -6.30 -12.90 9.31
CA ALA A 120 -6.14 -12.97 10.76
C ALA A 120 -6.60 -11.69 11.48
N LEU A 121 -6.30 -10.52 10.90
CA LEU A 121 -6.65 -9.20 11.47
C LEU A 121 -7.99 -8.68 10.96
N GLY A 122 -8.62 -9.39 10.02
CA GLY A 122 -9.89 -8.97 9.41
C GLY A 122 -9.78 -7.68 8.60
N LEU A 123 -8.63 -7.43 7.96
CA LEU A 123 -8.40 -6.21 7.15
C LEU A 123 -9.35 -6.12 5.96
N TYR A 124 -9.84 -7.25 5.46
CA TYR A 124 -10.87 -7.30 4.41
C TYR A 124 -12.22 -6.69 4.83
N LYS A 125 -12.43 -6.40 6.12
CA LYS A 125 -13.70 -5.87 6.64
C LYS A 125 -13.82 -4.34 6.52
N PHE A 126 -12.75 -3.65 6.16
CA PHE A 126 -12.75 -2.19 6.07
C PHE A 126 -11.76 -1.69 5.01
N ASP A 127 -11.93 -0.43 4.60
CA ASP A 127 -11.01 0.20 3.67
C ASP A 127 -9.70 0.60 4.38
N CYS A 128 -8.68 -0.22 4.18
CA CYS A 128 -7.33 -0.02 4.71
C CYS A 128 -6.67 1.23 4.12
N LEU A 129 -6.96 1.50 2.86
CA LEU A 129 -6.39 2.63 2.14
C LEU A 129 -7.03 3.94 2.61
N GLU A 130 -8.35 3.98 2.78
CA GLU A 130 -9.05 5.14 3.33
C GLU A 130 -8.47 5.52 4.70
N SER A 131 -8.22 4.53 5.56
CA SER A 131 -7.61 4.75 6.88
C SER A 131 -6.19 5.33 6.79
N ASN A 132 -5.40 4.90 5.81
CA ASN A 132 -4.09 5.50 5.53
C ASN A 132 -4.20 6.93 4.99
N LEU A 133 -5.11 7.19 4.06
CA LEU A 133 -5.32 8.53 3.51
C LEU A 133 -5.77 9.52 4.59
N LYS A 134 -6.63 9.10 5.52
CA LYS A 134 -7.04 9.94 6.67
C LYS A 134 -5.88 10.25 7.61
N PHE A 135 -4.99 9.28 7.84
CA PHE A 135 -3.76 9.53 8.58
C PHE A 135 -2.87 10.56 7.87
N LEU A 136 -2.70 10.43 6.55
CA LEU A 136 -1.90 11.37 5.77
C LEU A 136 -2.50 12.79 5.76
N ASP A 137 -3.83 12.91 5.59
CA ASP A 137 -4.55 14.19 5.66
C ASP A 137 -4.36 14.85 7.04
N TRP A 138 -4.53 14.09 8.13
CA TRP A 138 -4.31 14.58 9.50
C TRP A 138 -2.86 14.99 9.74
N TRP A 139 -1.93 14.20 9.24
CA TRP A 139 -0.50 14.44 9.42
C TRP A 139 -0.02 15.66 8.62
N GLN A 140 -0.56 15.85 7.41
CA GLN A 140 -0.34 17.07 6.64
C GLN A 140 -0.85 18.30 7.41
N ALA A 141 -2.07 18.26 7.94
CA ALA A 141 -2.64 19.35 8.73
C ALA A 141 -1.88 19.64 10.04
N LYS A 142 -1.17 18.65 10.60
CA LYS A 142 -0.30 18.82 11.79
C LYS A 142 1.04 19.47 11.44
N THR A 143 1.52 19.33 10.20
CA THR A 143 2.87 19.73 9.78
C THR A 143 2.91 21.01 8.96
N GLU A 144 1.77 21.48 8.45
CA GLU A 144 1.53 22.80 7.88
C GLU A 144 1.19 23.83 8.97
#